data_AF-A0A168MYC2-F1
#
_entry.id   AF-A0A168MYC2-F1
#
_cell.length_a   1.000
_cell.length_b   1.000
_cell.length_c   1.000
_cell.angle_alpha   90.00
_cell.angle_beta   90.00
_cell.angle_gamma   90.00
#
_symmetry.space_group_name_H-M   'P 1'
#
loop_
_entity.id
_entity.type
_entity.pdbx_description
1 polymer ?
#
loop_
_entity_poly.entity_id
_entity_poly.type
_entity_poly.pdbx_seq_one_letter_code
_entity_poly.pdbx_strand_id
1 'polypeptide(L)'
;MSIRGEDLNLNTKLILVEGLPGSGKSTGAQMVYDILKEQGKDVQLVLEGDVDHPADYEGVAIFTPQEWEALCGQHESHQMLINRTAFYEGGNYFLSYRKMQQDDQSRLPDTLYDDIFKQDIYEISFERNMELIAAKWKRFAEAATVQKKIYVFECCFIQNPVTMSMVKWSNITVMKRNRFIMFGNWRMLSVR
;
A
#
# COMPACT_ATOMS: atom_id res chain seq x y z
N MET A 1 40.11 22.88 6.47
CA MET A 1 39.81 21.44 6.27
C MET A 1 38.43 21.39 5.64
N SER A 2 38.38 21.26 4.31
CA SER A 2 37.14 21.34 3.51
C SER A 2 36.50 19.96 3.49
N ILE A 3 35.32 19.82 4.09
CA ILE A 3 34.46 18.66 3.88
C ILE A 3 33.84 18.87 2.50
N ARG A 4 34.50 18.34 1.47
CA ARG A 4 33.89 18.21 0.15
C ARG A 4 32.72 17.25 0.32
N GLY A 5 31.53 17.69 -0.08
CA GLY A 5 30.39 16.82 -0.23
C GLY A 5 30.81 15.67 -1.14
N GLU A 6 30.78 14.46 -0.60
CA GLU A 6 30.75 13.28 -1.44
C GLU A 6 29.50 13.40 -2.29
N ASP A 7 29.67 13.54 -3.61
CA ASP A 7 28.62 13.22 -4.56
C ASP A 7 28.27 11.76 -4.30
N LEU A 8 27.28 11.52 -3.43
CA LEU A 8 26.60 10.25 -3.36
C LEU A 8 25.99 10.05 -4.74
N ASN A 9 26.70 9.30 -5.58
CA ASN A 9 26.26 8.89 -6.90
C ASN A 9 25.13 7.87 -6.70
N LEU A 10 23.99 8.37 -6.21
CA LEU A 10 22.76 7.62 -6.01
C LEU A 10 22.28 7.25 -7.42
N ASN A 11 22.66 6.04 -7.83
CA ASN A 11 22.19 5.44 -9.07
C ASN A 11 20.67 5.18 -9.03
N THR A 12 20.09 5.18 -7.83
CA THR A 12 18.66 5.02 -7.58
C THR A 12 17.95 6.36 -7.68
N LYS A 13 16.79 6.38 -8.35
CA LYS A 13 15.91 7.55 -8.39
C LYS A 13 14.49 7.14 -8.02
N LEU A 14 13.79 8.01 -7.30
CA LEU A 14 12.36 7.86 -7.01
C LEU A 14 11.62 9.03 -7.66
N ILE A 15 10.63 8.71 -8.49
CA ILE A 15 9.70 9.65 -9.11
C ILE A 15 8.33 9.38 -8.51
N LEU A 16 7.71 10.42 -7.96
CA LEU A 16 6.37 10.34 -7.36
C LEU A 16 5.38 11.07 -8.25
N VAL A 17 4.31 10.38 -8.64
CA VAL A 17 3.19 10.93 -9.39
C VAL A 17 1.98 10.99 -8.47
N GLU A 18 1.72 12.17 -7.95
CA GLU A 18 0.67 12.46 -6.97
C GLU A 18 -0.39 13.39 -7.57
N GLY A 19 -1.59 13.41 -7.01
CA GLY A 19 -2.72 14.19 -7.53
C GLY A 19 -4.06 13.58 -7.14
N LEU A 20 -5.18 14.28 -7.35
CA LEU A 20 -6.51 13.77 -6.98
C LEU A 20 -7.00 12.63 -7.91
N PRO A 21 -8.02 11.85 -7.50
CA PRO A 21 -8.68 10.90 -8.40
C PRO A 21 -9.16 11.59 -9.68
N GLY A 22 -8.90 10.97 -10.84
CA GLY A 22 -9.28 11.52 -12.15
C GLY A 22 -8.35 12.60 -12.72
N SER A 23 -7.24 12.95 -12.05
CA SER A 23 -6.29 13.97 -12.56
C SER A 23 -5.32 13.46 -13.64
N GLY A 24 -5.47 12.21 -14.10
CA GLY A 24 -4.58 11.60 -15.09
C GLY A 24 -3.26 11.06 -14.54
N LYS A 25 -3.16 10.82 -13.22
CA LYS A 25 -1.95 10.29 -12.57
C LYS A 25 -1.42 9.01 -13.21
N SER A 26 -2.26 7.99 -13.35
CA SER A 26 -1.85 6.69 -13.90
C SER A 26 -1.34 6.82 -15.33
N THR A 27 -2.00 7.67 -16.14
CA THR A 27 -1.54 8.01 -17.48
C THR A 27 -0.18 8.72 -17.44
N GLY A 28 0.01 9.70 -16.54
CA GLY A 28 1.28 10.40 -16.37
C GLY A 28 2.41 9.48 -15.89
N ALA A 29 2.14 8.59 -14.94
CA ALA A 29 3.09 7.62 -14.42
C ALA A 29 3.53 6.62 -15.50
N GLN A 30 2.58 6.14 -16.32
CA GLN A 30 2.87 5.29 -17.47
C GLN A 30 3.74 6.02 -18.51
N MET A 31 3.41 7.27 -18.86
CA MET A 31 4.22 8.06 -19.79
C MET A 31 5.66 8.25 -19.31
N VAL A 32 5.85 8.54 -18.01
CA VAL A 32 7.20 8.65 -17.42
C VAL A 32 7.95 7.32 -17.53
N TYR A 33 7.29 6.21 -17.19
CA TYR A 33 7.86 4.88 -17.29
C TYR A 33 8.28 4.54 -18.74
N ASP A 34 7.41 4.78 -19.71
CA ASP A 34 7.65 4.48 -21.12
C ASP A 34 8.87 5.26 -21.64
N ILE A 35 8.94 6.58 -21.38
CA ILE A 35 10.07 7.44 -21.78
C ILE A 35 11.39 6.92 -21.20
N LEU A 36 11.41 6.54 -19.93
CA LEU A 36 12.63 6.05 -19.29
C LEU A 36 13.04 4.66 -19.79
N LYS A 37 12.06 3.79 -20.10
CA LYS A 37 12.31 2.49 -20.71
C LYS A 37 12.86 2.61 -22.13
N GLU A 38 12.33 3.53 -22.94
CA GLU A 38 12.84 3.84 -24.28
C GLU A 38 14.30 4.32 -24.24
N GLN A 39 14.71 4.99 -23.16
CA GLN A 39 16.10 5.39 -22.91
C GLN A 39 17.00 4.27 -22.36
N GLY A 40 16.50 3.02 -22.31
CA GLY A 40 17.24 1.86 -21.82
C GLY A 40 17.51 1.86 -20.31
N LYS A 41 16.72 2.59 -19.51
CA LYS A 41 16.87 2.61 -18.04
C LYS A 41 16.22 1.39 -17.41
N ASP A 42 16.77 0.93 -16.29
CA ASP A 42 16.06 0.01 -15.41
C ASP A 42 15.04 0.80 -14.57
N VAL A 43 13.76 0.54 -14.83
CA VAL A 43 12.64 1.28 -14.26
C VAL A 43 11.60 0.29 -13.76
N GLN A 44 11.06 0.56 -12.58
CA GLN A 44 9.91 -0.12 -12.01
C GLN A 44 8.79 0.89 -11.80
N LEU A 45 7.67 0.65 -12.48
CA LEU A 45 6.42 1.38 -12.27
C LEU A 45 5.59 0.64 -11.22
N VAL A 46 5.05 1.38 -10.26
CA VAL A 46 4.12 0.88 -9.25
C VAL A 46 2.91 1.80 -9.24
N LEU A 47 1.74 1.24 -9.58
CA LEU A 47 0.50 1.98 -9.69
C LEU A 47 -0.32 1.86 -8.41
N GLU A 48 -1.30 2.75 -8.25
CA GLU A 48 -2.27 2.67 -7.15
C GLU A 48 -2.99 1.31 -7.19
N GLY A 49 -3.07 0.61 -6.06
CA GLY A 49 -3.69 -0.72 -5.98
C GLY A 49 -2.73 -1.90 -6.24
N ASP A 50 -1.44 -1.66 -6.44
CA ASP A 50 -0.44 -2.73 -6.53
C ASP A 50 -0.25 -3.44 -5.17
N VAL A 51 -0.65 -4.71 -5.08
CA VAL A 51 -0.57 -5.51 -3.85
C VAL A 51 0.86 -5.82 -3.42
N ASP A 52 1.84 -5.63 -4.30
CA ASP A 52 3.27 -5.81 -4.06
C ASP A 52 3.99 -4.46 -3.90
N HIS A 53 3.26 -3.40 -3.52
CA HIS A 53 3.84 -2.07 -3.32
C HIS A 53 5.00 -2.10 -2.29
N PRO A 54 6.22 -1.68 -2.69
CA PRO A 54 7.41 -1.84 -1.85
C PRO A 54 7.45 -0.86 -0.68
N ALA A 55 6.75 0.28 -0.79
CA ALA A 55 6.76 1.36 0.21
C ALA A 55 5.41 1.62 0.90
N ASP A 56 4.36 0.85 0.58
CA ASP A 56 3.00 1.08 1.10
C ASP A 56 2.27 -0.25 1.29
N TYR A 57 1.25 -0.30 2.15
CA TYR A 57 0.48 -1.51 2.47
C TYR A 57 -0.86 -1.53 1.75
N GLU A 58 -0.89 -2.13 0.56
CA GLU A 58 -2.11 -2.26 -0.23
C GLU A 58 -2.89 -3.52 0.15
N GLY A 59 -3.97 -3.36 0.93
CA GLY A 59 -4.82 -4.48 1.37
C GLY A 59 -4.08 -5.48 2.23
N VAL A 60 -3.43 -4.97 3.28
CA VAL A 60 -2.65 -5.76 4.23
C VAL A 60 -3.17 -5.48 5.64
N ALA A 61 -3.53 -6.54 6.35
CA ALA A 61 -3.92 -6.48 7.75
C ALA A 61 -2.76 -6.87 8.68
N ILE A 62 -2.76 -6.34 9.90
CA ILE A 62 -1.73 -6.59 10.91
C ILE A 62 -2.35 -7.18 12.19
N PHE A 63 -1.73 -8.24 12.72
CA PHE A 63 -2.18 -8.95 13.91
C PHE A 63 -1.02 -9.14 14.88
N THR A 64 -1.27 -8.92 16.16
CA THR A 64 -0.42 -9.47 17.23
C THR A 64 -0.48 -11.00 17.21
N PRO A 65 0.47 -11.71 17.85
CA PRO A 65 0.41 -13.17 17.93
C PRO A 65 -0.91 -13.71 18.50
N GLN A 66 -1.50 -13.00 19.48
CA GLN A 66 -2.77 -13.37 20.10
C GLN A 66 -3.95 -13.15 19.16
N GLU A 67 -3.99 -12.01 18.45
CA GLU A 67 -5.03 -11.74 17.45
C GLU A 67 -4.95 -12.70 16.27
N TRP A 68 -3.73 -13.10 15.88
CA TRP A 68 -3.48 -14.08 14.83
C TRP A 68 -4.03 -15.46 15.22
N GLU A 69 -3.71 -15.94 16.43
CA GLU A 69 -4.24 -17.20 16.95
C GLU A 69 -5.77 -17.20 16.99
N ALA A 70 -6.38 -16.08 17.43
CA ALA A 70 -7.83 -15.92 17.43
C ALA A 70 -8.43 -15.98 16.02
N LEU A 71 -7.82 -15.28 15.05
CA LEU A 71 -8.26 -15.32 13.64
C LEU A 71 -8.20 -16.74 13.07
N CYS A 72 -7.08 -17.44 13.29
CA CYS A 72 -6.89 -18.81 12.81
C CYS A 72 -7.84 -19.82 13.47
N GLY A 73 -8.16 -19.64 14.76
CA GLY A 73 -9.12 -20.49 15.48
C GLY A 73 -10.57 -20.22 15.09
N GLN A 74 -10.93 -18.97 14.80
CA GLN A 74 -12.28 -18.64 14.34
C GLN A 74 -12.54 -19.10 12.90
N HIS A 75 -11.50 -19.13 12.08
CA HIS A 75 -11.56 -19.46 10.65
C HIS A 75 -10.71 -20.69 10.30
N GLU A 76 -10.80 -21.75 11.11
CA GLU A 76 -10.01 -22.99 10.96
C GLU A 76 -10.06 -23.59 9.55
N SER A 77 -11.25 -23.58 8.92
CA SER A 77 -11.45 -24.10 7.56
C SER A 77 -10.73 -23.30 6.46
N HIS A 78 -10.23 -22.10 6.77
CA HIS A 78 -9.53 -21.21 5.85
C HIS A 78 -8.04 -21.03 6.20
N GLN A 79 -7.48 -21.78 7.15
CA GLN A 79 -6.09 -21.60 7.58
C GLN A 79 -5.07 -21.75 6.45
N MET A 80 -5.26 -22.71 5.54
CA MET A 80 -4.35 -22.85 4.38
C MET A 80 -4.32 -21.59 3.52
N LEU A 81 -5.49 -20.97 3.31
CA LEU A 81 -5.63 -19.75 2.52
C LEU A 81 -4.98 -18.57 3.25
N ILE A 82 -5.29 -18.41 4.55
CA ILE A 82 -4.73 -17.36 5.41
C ILE A 82 -3.19 -17.44 5.46
N ASN A 83 -2.64 -18.63 5.69
CA ASN A 83 -1.19 -18.80 5.86
C ASN A 83 -0.39 -18.58 4.56
N ARG A 84 -1.03 -18.67 3.38
CA ARG A 84 -0.36 -18.56 2.09
C ARG A 84 0.23 -17.17 1.83
N THR A 85 -0.46 -16.11 2.25
CA THR A 85 -0.04 -14.71 2.04
C THR A 85 0.33 -14.01 3.34
N ALA A 86 0.46 -14.78 4.42
CA ALA A 86 0.88 -14.27 5.72
C ALA A 86 2.39 -14.25 5.86
N PHE A 87 2.92 -13.25 6.55
CA PHE A 87 4.33 -13.18 6.93
C PHE A 87 4.47 -12.60 8.33
N TYR A 88 5.56 -12.98 9.02
CA TYR A 88 5.86 -12.49 10.36
C TYR A 88 7.02 -11.49 10.29
N GLU A 89 6.80 -10.27 10.78
CA GLU A 89 7.80 -9.20 10.78
C GLU A 89 7.62 -8.33 12.04
N GLY A 90 8.72 -7.94 12.68
CA GLY A 90 8.68 -6.97 13.78
C GLY A 90 7.76 -7.36 14.94
N GLY A 91 7.63 -8.66 15.23
CA GLY A 91 6.79 -9.16 16.32
C GLY A 91 5.31 -9.39 15.96
N ASN A 92 4.90 -9.07 14.74
CA ASN A 92 3.51 -9.13 14.30
C ASN A 92 3.34 -10.00 13.05
N TYR A 93 2.14 -10.52 12.86
CA TYR A 93 1.71 -11.15 11.60
C TYR A 93 1.11 -10.10 10.68
N PHE A 94 1.46 -10.17 9.41
CA PHE A 94 0.88 -9.38 8.33
C PHE A 94 0.20 -10.33 7.37
N LEU A 95 -1.00 -9.97 6.91
CA LEU A 95 -1.78 -10.77 5.97
C LEU A 95 -2.14 -9.93 4.74
N SER A 96 -1.53 -10.24 3.60
CA SER A 96 -1.84 -9.60 2.32
C SER A 96 -3.13 -10.21 1.74
N TYR A 97 -4.27 -9.74 2.22
CA TYR A 97 -5.57 -10.33 1.88
C TYR A 97 -6.09 -9.91 0.51
N ARG A 98 -5.69 -8.73 -0.01
CA ARG A 98 -5.98 -8.38 -1.42
C ARG A 98 -5.20 -9.26 -2.40
N LYS A 99 -3.94 -9.59 -2.07
CA LYS A 99 -3.13 -10.55 -2.83
C LYS A 99 -3.77 -11.94 -2.84
N MET A 100 -4.28 -12.37 -1.68
CA MET A 100 -5.01 -13.63 -1.53
C MET A 100 -6.25 -13.70 -2.45
N GLN A 101 -7.02 -12.61 -2.57
CA GLN A 101 -8.17 -12.53 -3.48
C GLN A 101 -7.78 -12.54 -4.96
N GLN A 102 -6.63 -11.98 -5.33
CA GLN A 102 -6.12 -12.01 -6.71
C GLN A 102 -5.68 -13.43 -7.11
N ASP A 103 -5.00 -14.13 -6.20
CA ASP A 103 -4.43 -15.46 -6.44
C ASP A 103 -5.47 -16.56 -6.60
N ASP A 104 -6.54 -16.54 -5.79
CA ASP A 104 -7.54 -17.62 -5.75
C ASP A 104 -8.74 -17.36 -6.67
N GLN A 105 -8.88 -16.13 -7.20
CA GLN A 105 -10.07 -15.63 -7.94
C GLN A 105 -11.41 -15.87 -7.22
N SER A 106 -11.37 -16.34 -5.97
CA SER A 106 -12.50 -16.67 -5.13
C SER A 106 -12.69 -15.55 -4.13
N ARG A 107 -13.95 -15.18 -3.91
CA ARG A 107 -14.31 -14.16 -2.93
C ARG A 107 -14.15 -14.77 -1.54
N LEU A 108 -13.41 -14.09 -0.66
CA LEU A 108 -13.36 -14.47 0.74
C LEU A 108 -14.78 -14.50 1.32
N PRO A 109 -15.08 -15.45 2.23
CA PRO A 109 -16.31 -15.38 3.01
C PRO A 109 -16.42 -14.02 3.70
N ASP A 110 -17.63 -13.45 3.73
CA ASP A 110 -17.87 -12.12 4.30
C ASP A 110 -17.34 -12.01 5.74
N THR A 111 -17.58 -13.03 6.55
CA THR A 111 -17.14 -13.05 7.96
C THR A 111 -15.62 -13.01 8.09
N LEU A 112 -14.90 -13.77 7.26
CA LEU A 112 -13.43 -13.76 7.24
C LEU A 112 -12.91 -12.41 6.73
N TYR A 113 -13.49 -11.88 5.66
CA TYR A 113 -13.12 -10.58 5.13
C TYR A 113 -13.32 -9.48 6.18
N ASP A 114 -14.46 -9.44 6.85
CA ASP A 114 -14.77 -8.42 7.85
C ASP A 114 -13.83 -8.48 9.06
N ASP A 115 -13.49 -9.69 9.53
CA ASP A 115 -12.55 -9.86 10.63
C ASP A 115 -11.12 -9.46 10.27
N ILE A 116 -10.70 -9.71 9.02
CA ILE A 116 -9.42 -9.24 8.49
C ILE A 116 -9.44 -7.71 8.33
N PHE A 117 -10.50 -7.16 7.73
CA PHE A 117 -10.58 -5.75 7.35
C PHE A 117 -10.54 -4.81 8.57
N LYS A 118 -11.08 -5.23 9.73
CA LYS A 118 -10.95 -4.49 11.00
C LYS A 118 -9.50 -4.23 11.41
N GLN A 119 -8.58 -5.08 10.95
CA GLN A 119 -7.15 -5.01 11.24
C GLN A 119 -6.33 -4.55 10.03
N ASP A 120 -6.98 -4.09 8.95
CA ASP A 120 -6.29 -3.47 7.83
C ASP A 120 -5.44 -2.30 8.33
N ILE A 121 -4.25 -2.12 7.76
CA ILE A 121 -3.30 -1.09 8.19
C ILE A 121 -3.86 0.32 8.06
N TYR A 122 -4.86 0.54 7.21
CA TYR A 122 -5.59 1.78 7.10
C TYR A 122 -6.83 1.84 8.02
N GLU A 123 -7.23 0.75 8.67
CA GLU A 123 -8.34 0.69 9.63
C GLU A 123 -7.91 0.78 11.11
N ILE A 124 -6.63 0.52 11.41
CA ILE A 124 -6.05 0.70 12.76
C ILE A 124 -5.91 2.18 13.18
N SER A 125 -5.48 2.43 14.42
CA SER A 125 -5.25 3.78 14.93
C SER A 125 -4.26 4.57 14.09
N PHE A 126 -4.47 5.89 14.02
CA PHE A 126 -3.65 6.79 13.22
C PHE A 126 -2.16 6.72 13.60
N GLU A 127 -1.86 6.67 14.90
CA GLU A 127 -0.48 6.58 15.40
C GLU A 127 0.20 5.31 14.91
N ARG A 128 -0.50 4.16 14.99
CA ARG A 128 0.03 2.86 14.56
C ARG A 128 0.19 2.80 13.04
N ASN A 129 -0.76 3.35 12.28
CA ASN A 129 -0.63 3.48 10.82
C ASN A 129 0.61 4.32 10.46
N MET A 130 0.78 5.49 11.06
CA MET A 130 1.92 6.38 10.80
C MET A 130 3.26 5.69 11.08
N GLU A 131 3.36 4.98 12.20
CA GLU A 131 4.56 4.20 12.56
C GLU A 131 4.87 3.12 11.51
N LEU A 132 3.88 2.35 11.09
CA LEU A 132 4.05 1.27 10.12
C LEU A 132 4.42 1.79 8.73
N ILE A 133 3.73 2.84 8.25
CA ILE A 133 4.00 3.46 6.95
C ILE A 133 5.40 4.07 6.94
N ALA A 134 5.78 4.84 7.97
CA ALA A 134 7.12 5.41 8.07
C ALA A 134 8.21 4.34 8.10
N ALA A 135 7.98 3.25 8.86
CA ALA A 135 8.90 2.13 8.91
C ALA A 135 9.04 1.43 7.55
N LYS A 136 7.95 1.24 6.80
CA LYS A 136 7.98 0.62 5.47
C LYS A 136 8.71 1.49 4.45
N TRP A 137 8.46 2.80 4.45
CA TRP A 137 9.21 3.76 3.63
C TRP A 137 10.71 3.75 3.94
N LYS A 138 11.08 3.67 5.23
CA LYS A 138 12.49 3.54 5.64
C LYS A 138 13.13 2.27 5.06
N ARG A 139 12.46 1.10 5.20
CA ARG A 139 12.95 -0.17 4.64
C ARG A 139 13.06 -0.11 3.12
N PHE A 140 12.08 0.48 2.45
CA PHE A 140 12.15 0.72 1.01
C PHE A 140 13.37 1.57 0.64
N ALA A 141 13.59 2.71 1.30
CA ALA A 141 14.72 3.58 1.00
C ALA A 141 16.07 2.86 1.19
N GLU A 142 16.23 2.12 2.28
CA GLU A 142 17.41 1.29 2.54
C GLU A 142 17.63 0.26 1.42
N ALA A 143 16.59 -0.48 1.02
CA ALA A 143 16.67 -1.48 -0.05
C ALA A 143 16.87 -0.86 -1.44
N ALA A 144 16.30 0.32 -1.71
CA ALA A 144 16.33 0.97 -3.01
C ALA A 144 17.71 1.60 -3.27
N THR A 145 18.38 2.16 -2.27
CA THR A 145 19.69 2.84 -2.44
C THR A 145 20.80 1.91 -2.97
N VAL A 146 20.67 0.59 -2.76
CA VAL A 146 21.61 -0.40 -3.30
C VAL A 146 21.21 -0.91 -4.69
N GLN A 147 19.94 -0.72 -5.09
CA GLN A 147 19.41 -1.12 -6.39
C GLN A 147 19.58 0.05 -7.36
N LYS A 148 20.44 -0.09 -8.38
CA LYS A 148 20.65 0.94 -9.43
C LYS A 148 19.43 1.06 -10.38
N LYS A 149 18.25 1.34 -9.82
CA LYS A 149 16.93 1.28 -10.44
C LYS A 149 16.19 2.60 -10.25
N ILE A 150 15.36 2.97 -11.23
CA ILE A 150 14.42 4.09 -11.12
C ILE A 150 13.06 3.54 -10.70
N TYR A 151 12.48 4.10 -9.66
CA TYR A 151 11.11 3.79 -9.23
C TYR A 151 10.18 4.94 -9.65
N VAL A 152 9.04 4.58 -10.23
CA VAL A 152 7.95 5.51 -10.53
C VAL A 152 6.75 5.04 -9.73
N PHE A 153 6.38 5.76 -8.68
CA PHE A 153 5.23 5.43 -7.85
C PHE A 153 4.08 6.37 -8.13
N GLU A 154 2.89 5.81 -8.26
CA GLU A 154 1.64 6.54 -8.27
C GLU A 154 1.02 6.54 -6.86
N CYS A 155 0.66 7.71 -6.35
CA CYS A 155 -0.37 7.86 -5.31
C CYS A 155 -0.13 7.07 -4.00
N CYS A 156 1.04 7.22 -3.39
CA CYS A 156 1.36 6.49 -2.15
C CYS A 156 2.04 7.34 -1.07
N PHE A 157 2.65 8.47 -1.45
CA PHE A 157 3.45 9.28 -0.54
C PHE A 157 2.65 10.39 0.13
N ILE A 158 1.81 11.09 -0.65
CA ILE A 158 0.99 12.20 -0.12
C ILE A 158 -0.48 11.82 -0.10
N GLN A 159 -1.05 11.35 -1.20
CA GLN A 159 -2.50 11.13 -1.27
C GLN A 159 -2.97 10.15 -0.18
N ASN A 160 -2.33 9.00 -0.02
CA ASN A 160 -2.77 7.97 0.94
C ASN A 160 -2.68 8.48 2.38
N PRO A 161 -1.52 8.97 2.87
CA PRO A 161 -1.43 9.51 4.23
C PRO A 161 -2.37 10.69 4.50
N VAL A 162 -2.52 11.62 3.55
CA VAL A 162 -3.41 12.78 3.71
C VAL A 162 -4.88 12.39 3.74
N THR A 163 -5.30 11.48 2.85
CA THR A 163 -6.68 10.98 2.83
C THR A 163 -7.01 10.31 4.16
N MET A 164 -6.08 9.51 4.66
CA MET A 164 -6.20 8.86 5.95
C MET A 164 -6.25 9.83 7.12
N SER A 165 -5.26 10.70 7.26
CA SER A 165 -5.17 11.60 8.41
C SER A 165 -6.26 12.67 8.41
N MET A 166 -6.55 13.27 7.25
CA MET A 166 -7.45 14.42 7.16
C MET A 166 -8.90 14.01 6.93
N VAL A 167 -9.21 13.03 6.08
CA VAL A 167 -10.62 12.73 5.77
C VAL A 167 -11.22 11.78 6.80
N LYS A 168 -10.45 10.78 7.24
CA LYS A 168 -10.94 9.77 8.19
C LYS A 168 -10.90 10.24 9.64
N TRP A 169 -9.77 10.82 10.06
CA TRP A 169 -9.51 11.13 11.47
C TRP A 169 -9.75 12.58 11.87
N SER A 170 -9.76 13.53 10.92
CA SER A 170 -10.19 14.88 11.26
C SER A 170 -11.72 14.93 11.37
N ASN A 171 -12.24 15.64 12.39
CA ASN A 171 -13.68 15.87 12.55
C ASN A 171 -14.26 16.86 11.52
N ILE A 172 -13.68 16.94 10.32
CA ILE A 172 -14.17 17.79 9.24
C ILE A 172 -15.42 17.14 8.63
N THR A 173 -16.59 17.73 8.90
CA THR A 173 -17.93 17.31 8.45
C THR A 173 -18.10 17.29 6.93
N VAL A 174 -17.15 17.82 6.15
CA VAL A 174 -17.30 18.07 4.71
C VAL A 174 -17.47 16.78 3.87
N MET A 175 -17.08 15.61 4.39
CA MET A 175 -17.24 14.34 3.66
C MET A 175 -17.99 13.23 4.43
N LYS A 176 -18.53 13.49 5.62
CA LYS A 176 -19.29 12.47 6.39
C LYS A 176 -20.71 12.23 5.87
N ARG A 177 -21.18 12.97 4.86
CA ARG A 177 -22.57 12.90 4.39
C ARG A 177 -22.86 11.77 3.41
N ASN A 178 -21.84 11.09 2.89
CA ASN A 178 -21.97 9.81 2.21
C ASN A 178 -20.82 8.90 2.68
N ARG A 179 -21.16 7.65 2.98
CA ARG A 179 -20.30 6.63 3.58
C ARG A 179 -19.24 6.14 2.57
N PHE A 180 -18.35 7.01 2.10
CA PHE A 180 -17.32 6.71 1.11
C PHE A 180 -16.02 7.46 1.43
N ILE A 181 -15.09 6.77 2.07
CA ILE A 181 -13.66 7.06 1.90
C ILE A 181 -13.19 5.96 0.95
N MET A 182 -12.98 6.34 -0.31
CA MET A 182 -12.83 5.42 -1.43
C MET A 182 -11.38 4.97 -1.57
N PHE A 183 -11.12 3.69 -1.32
CA PHE A 183 -9.83 3.03 -1.57
C PHE A 183 -10.04 1.79 -2.44
N GLY A 184 -9.67 1.88 -3.72
CA GLY A 184 -9.55 0.75 -4.64
C GLY A 184 -10.79 0.39 -5.48
N ASN A 185 -10.53 0.18 -6.77
CA ASN A 185 -11.40 -0.40 -7.81
C ASN A 185 -12.71 0.33 -8.19
N TRP A 186 -12.59 1.26 -9.13
CA TRP A 186 -13.71 1.67 -9.98
C TRP A 186 -13.98 0.60 -11.05
N ARG A 187 -15.02 -0.23 -10.87
CA ARG A 187 -15.89 -0.59 -11.99
C ARG A 187 -17.08 0.37 -11.95
N MET A 188 -17.10 1.30 -12.88
CA MET A 188 -18.25 2.14 -13.18
C MET A 188 -19.41 1.21 -13.60
N LEU A 189 -20.32 0.87 -12.69
CA LEU A 189 -21.63 0.38 -13.09
C LEU A 189 -22.49 1.61 -13.33
N SER A 190 -22.70 1.89 -14.62
CA SER A 190 -23.74 2.80 -15.11
C SER A 190 -25.06 2.42 -14.45
N VAL A 191 -25.65 3.36 -13.71
CA VAL A 191 -27.03 3.28 -13.28
C VAL A 191 -27.87 3.91 -14.40
N ARG A 192 -28.69 3.08 -15.04
CA ARG A 192 -29.92 3.53 -15.69
C ARG A 192 -30.98 3.77 -14.63
#